data_AF-A0A2Z3V0A6-F1
#
_entry.id   AF-A0A2Z3V0A6-F1
#
_cell.length_a   1.000
_cell.length_b   1.000
_cell.length_c   1.000
_cell.angle_alpha   90.00
_cell.angle_beta   90.00
_cell.angle_gamma   90.00
#
_symmetry.space_group_name_H-M   'P 1'
#
loop_
_entity.id
_entity.type
_entity.pdbx_description
1 polymer ?
#
loop_
_entity_poly.entity_id
_entity_poly.type
_entity_poly.pdbx_seq_one_letter_code
_entity_poly.pdbx_strand_id
1 'polypeptide(L)'
;MVAVLIVVVTVALLMVAGLIALRLAMHAPRGYAGPDLGPYELALLAAGRFRVLNTALASLAADERVRIPPTGILTLTGSTSTDPAHPVKVMEPVEAEVLGLLEGRRDGLPVWEIKAALVQGAAVTALIARLEELGLVVAGDSRQVVPTRAGQAALAHYRLRHREGRSLPPRSRDHVTVDASNLFGVALYGLGQVVDRELATVLSMSGVLPSSGPARAGRR
;
A
#
# COMPACT_ATOMS: atom_id res chain seq x y z
N MET A 1 50.25 3.87 24.76
CA MET A 1 48.91 4.49 24.59
C MET A 1 48.24 4.09 23.28
N VAL A 2 48.92 4.17 22.13
CA VAL A 2 48.35 3.80 20.81
C VAL A 2 47.89 2.34 20.73
N ALA A 3 48.69 1.38 21.22
CA ALA A 3 48.32 -0.04 21.21
C ALA A 3 47.06 -0.35 22.04
N VAL A 4 46.89 0.31 23.19
CA VAL A 4 45.70 0.15 24.05
C VAL A 4 44.46 0.70 23.36
N LEU A 5 44.57 1.85 22.68
CA LEU A 5 43.48 2.44 21.91
C LEU A 5 43.01 1.51 20.78
N ILE A 6 43.95 0.91 20.04
CA ILE A 6 43.63 0.00 18.93
C ILE A 6 42.83 -1.20 19.44
N VAL A 7 43.26 -1.80 20.56
CA VAL A 7 42.58 -2.96 21.17
C VAL A 7 41.16 -2.59 21.63
N VAL A 8 40.98 -1.43 22.27
CA VAL A 8 39.65 -0.99 22.72
C VAL A 8 38.71 -0.75 21.53
N VAL A 9 39.19 -0.11 20.47
CA VAL A 9 38.39 0.15 19.26
C VAL A 9 38.02 -1.15 18.53
N THR A 10 38.93 -2.13 18.45
CA THR A 10 38.63 -3.42 17.82
C THR A 10 37.59 -4.21 18.62
N VAL A 11 37.72 -4.26 19.95
CA VAL A 11 36.72 -4.93 20.81
C VAL A 11 35.36 -4.25 20.71
N ALA A 12 35.32 -2.91 20.69
CA ALA A 12 34.08 -2.16 20.52
C ALA A 12 33.41 -2.44 19.15
N LEU A 13 34.19 -2.45 18.07
CA LEU A 13 33.69 -2.78 16.72
C LEU A 13 33.14 -4.21 16.65
N LEU A 14 33.82 -5.19 17.24
CA LEU A 14 33.36 -6.57 17.28
C LEU A 14 32.07 -6.71 18.09
N MET A 15 31.95 -6.02 19.22
CA MET A 15 30.73 -5.99 20.02
C MET A 15 29.55 -5.36 19.26
N VAL A 16 29.78 -4.24 18.58
CA VAL A 16 28.75 -3.59 17.77
C VAL A 16 28.33 -4.48 16.60
N ALA A 17 29.29 -5.07 15.88
CA ALA A 17 29.02 -6.00 14.79
C ALA A 17 28.24 -7.25 15.29
N GLY A 18 28.62 -7.79 16.45
CA GLY A 18 27.92 -8.90 17.09
C GLY A 18 26.50 -8.54 17.51
N LEU A 19 26.28 -7.34 18.06
CA LEU A 19 24.95 -6.86 18.45
C LEU A 19 24.06 -6.61 17.22
N ILE A 20 24.63 -6.06 16.14
CA ILE A 20 23.95 -5.88 14.86
C ILE A 20 23.59 -7.25 14.29
N ALA A 21 24.53 -8.20 14.22
CA ALA A 21 24.29 -9.55 13.74
C ALA A 21 23.23 -10.29 14.58
N LEU A 22 23.25 -10.15 15.90
CA LEU A 22 22.25 -10.74 16.79
C LEU A 22 20.87 -10.08 16.60
N ARG A 23 20.83 -8.75 16.44
CA ARG A 23 19.60 -8.04 16.07
C ARG A 23 19.07 -8.54 14.73
N LEU A 24 19.92 -8.68 13.73
CA LEU A 24 19.58 -9.20 12.40
C LEU A 24 19.15 -10.67 12.44
N ALA A 25 19.74 -11.51 13.32
CA ALA A 25 19.36 -12.91 13.48
C ALA A 25 18.04 -13.07 14.25
N MET A 26 17.82 -12.25 15.28
CA MET A 26 16.53 -12.20 15.99
C MET A 26 15.42 -11.54 15.15
N HIS A 27 15.79 -10.68 14.20
CA HIS A 27 14.89 -10.06 13.23
C HIS A 27 14.94 -10.78 11.87
N ALA A 28 15.67 -11.90 11.76
CA ALA A 28 15.59 -12.76 10.60
C ALA A 28 14.14 -13.25 10.61
N PRO A 29 13.34 -12.90 9.60
CA PRO A 29 11.95 -13.29 9.59
C PRO A 29 11.96 -14.81 9.60
N ARG A 30 11.62 -15.43 10.74
CA ARG A 30 11.11 -16.80 10.75
C ARG A 30 10.04 -16.79 9.67
N GLY A 31 10.27 -17.53 8.59
CA GLY A 31 9.48 -17.43 7.37
C GLY A 31 8.02 -17.37 7.75
N TYR A 32 7.33 -16.31 7.32
CA TYR A 32 5.91 -16.22 7.55
C TYR A 32 5.28 -17.42 6.83
N ALA A 33 4.67 -18.32 7.60
CA ALA A 33 4.04 -19.55 7.12
C ALA A 33 2.50 -19.40 7.06
N GLY A 34 1.98 -18.17 7.18
CA GLY A 34 0.56 -17.90 7.09
C GLY A 34 0.05 -17.84 5.63
N PRO A 35 -1.24 -17.55 5.43
CA PRO A 35 -1.84 -17.50 4.10
C PRO A 35 -1.23 -16.41 3.23
N ASP A 36 -1.30 -16.59 1.91
CA ASP A 36 -0.83 -15.59 0.97
C ASP A 36 -1.66 -14.31 1.08
N LEU A 37 -0.99 -13.17 1.22
CA LEU A 37 -1.61 -11.87 1.42
C LEU A 37 -1.62 -11.07 0.13
N GLY A 38 -2.80 -10.57 -0.23
CA GLY A 38 -2.99 -9.72 -1.40
C GLY A 38 -2.44 -8.30 -1.20
N PRO A 39 -2.33 -7.50 -2.28
CA PRO A 39 -1.86 -6.11 -2.21
C PRO A 39 -2.65 -5.23 -1.23
N TYR A 40 -3.97 -5.39 -1.13
CA TYR A 40 -4.81 -4.58 -0.22
C TYR A 40 -4.61 -4.96 1.25
N GLU A 41 -4.33 -6.22 1.53
CA GLU A 41 -4.04 -6.71 2.88
C GLU A 41 -2.68 -6.22 3.35
N LEU A 42 -1.70 -6.29 2.46
CA LEU A 42 -0.38 -5.71 2.70
C LEU A 42 -0.44 -4.20 2.86
N ALA A 43 -1.31 -3.51 2.12
CA ALA A 43 -1.56 -2.08 2.27
C ALA A 43 -2.14 -1.77 3.65
N LEU A 44 -3.12 -2.55 4.11
CA LEU A 44 -3.75 -2.42 5.42
C LEU A 44 -2.73 -2.64 6.55
N LEU A 45 -1.89 -3.68 6.45
CA LEU A 45 -0.80 -3.95 7.40
C LEU A 45 0.28 -2.87 7.39
N ALA A 46 0.58 -2.28 6.23
CA ALA A 46 1.67 -1.33 6.09
C ALA A 46 1.33 0.05 6.67
N ALA A 47 0.12 0.55 6.43
CA ALA A 47 -0.27 1.90 6.84
C ALA A 47 -1.78 2.10 7.02
N GLY A 48 -2.55 1.03 7.20
CA GLY A 48 -3.96 1.10 7.57
C GLY A 48 -4.90 1.42 6.40
N ARG A 49 -6.12 1.84 6.76
CA ARG A 49 -7.27 2.00 5.85
C ARG A 49 -6.99 2.91 4.65
N PHE A 50 -6.36 4.07 4.87
CA PHE A 50 -6.04 5.00 3.78
C PHE A 50 -5.04 4.44 2.77
N ARG A 51 -4.14 3.57 3.22
CA ARG A 51 -3.19 2.91 2.35
C ARG A 51 -3.88 1.94 1.41
N VAL A 52 -4.88 1.19 1.90
CA VAL A 52 -5.75 0.33 1.08
C VAL A 52 -6.38 1.13 -0.05
N LEU A 53 -6.98 2.27 0.28
CA LEU A 53 -7.65 3.13 -0.70
C LEU A 53 -6.66 3.73 -1.70
N ASN A 54 -5.47 4.13 -1.26
CA ASN A 54 -4.41 4.57 -2.18
C ASN A 54 -3.98 3.46 -3.14
N THR A 55 -3.86 2.22 -2.65
CA THR A 55 -3.56 1.06 -3.50
C THR A 55 -4.69 0.78 -4.49
N ALA A 56 -5.96 0.86 -4.08
CA ALA A 56 -7.12 0.70 -4.96
C ALA A 56 -7.18 1.78 -6.05
N LEU A 57 -6.94 3.04 -5.69
CA LEU A 57 -6.91 4.15 -6.64
C LEU A 57 -5.74 4.03 -7.63
N ALA A 58 -4.55 3.66 -7.13
CA ALA A 58 -3.39 3.43 -8.00
C ALA A 58 -3.64 2.27 -8.98
N SER A 59 -4.34 1.25 -8.51
CA SER A 59 -4.70 0.08 -9.31
C SER A 59 -5.74 0.38 -10.38
N LEU A 60 -6.82 1.09 -10.03
CA LEU A 60 -7.83 1.54 -11.00
C LEU A 60 -7.26 2.50 -12.04
N ALA A 61 -6.27 3.32 -11.66
CA ALA A 61 -5.57 4.18 -12.59
C ALA A 61 -4.61 3.39 -13.51
N ALA A 62 -3.94 2.35 -12.99
CA ALA A 62 -3.11 1.46 -13.79
C ALA A 62 -3.93 0.66 -14.82
N ASP A 63 -5.13 0.22 -14.44
CA ASP A 63 -6.09 -0.45 -15.34
C ASP A 63 -6.82 0.53 -16.28
N GLU A 64 -6.42 1.80 -16.29
CA GLU A 64 -7.04 2.92 -17.03
C GLU A 64 -8.52 3.17 -16.73
N ARG A 65 -9.15 2.46 -15.79
CA ARG A 65 -10.59 2.59 -15.47
C ARG A 65 -10.96 3.95 -14.86
N VAL A 66 -9.96 4.62 -14.30
CA VAL A 66 -10.10 5.90 -13.63
C VAL A 66 -9.00 6.85 -14.09
N ARG A 67 -9.35 8.11 -14.31
CA ARG A 67 -8.39 9.19 -14.53
C ARG A 67 -8.33 10.11 -13.32
N ILE A 68 -7.11 10.39 -12.86
CA ILE A 68 -6.84 11.34 -11.77
C ILE A 68 -6.06 12.53 -12.32
N PRO A 69 -6.73 13.58 -12.82
CA PRO A 69 -6.07 14.82 -13.22
C PRO A 69 -5.38 15.52 -12.03
N PRO A 70 -4.45 16.46 -12.30
CA PRO A 70 -3.75 17.24 -11.27
C PRO A 70 -4.67 18.01 -10.31
N THR A 71 -5.90 18.29 -10.74
CA THR A 71 -6.95 18.93 -9.92
C THR A 71 -7.41 18.05 -8.75
N GLY A 72 -7.09 16.75 -8.77
CA GLY A 72 -7.50 15.79 -7.76
C GLY A 72 -8.98 15.37 -7.86
N ILE A 73 -9.65 15.73 -8.95
CA ILE A 73 -11.03 15.32 -9.25
C ILE A 73 -10.97 14.06 -10.09
N LEU A 74 -11.33 12.95 -9.48
CA LEU A 74 -11.30 11.64 -10.07
C LEU A 74 -12.51 11.43 -10.98
N THR A 75 -12.28 11.01 -12.22
CA THR A 75 -13.32 10.72 -13.20
C THR A 75 -13.21 9.29 -13.71
N LEU A 76 -14.35 8.70 -14.11
CA LEU A 76 -14.37 7.41 -14.79
C LEU A 76 -13.80 7.56 -16.20
N THR A 77 -12.93 6.64 -16.59
CA THR A 77 -12.53 6.50 -17.97
C THR A 77 -13.47 5.48 -18.62
N GLY A 78 -14.01 5.80 -19.79
CA GLY A 78 -14.91 4.90 -20.51
C GLY A 78 -14.26 3.64 -21.08
N SER A 79 -12.94 3.45 -20.92
CA SER A 79 -12.23 2.27 -21.41
C SER A 79 -12.12 1.22 -20.30
N THR A 80 -12.77 0.08 -20.52
CA THR A 80 -12.20 -1.19 -20.04
C THR A 80 -11.13 -1.54 -21.07
N SER A 81 -9.85 -1.41 -20.71
CA SER A 81 -8.76 -1.89 -21.58
C SER A 81 -9.06 -3.35 -21.93
N THR A 82 -9.44 -3.57 -23.19
CA THR A 82 -9.73 -4.89 -23.76
C THR A 82 -8.52 -5.29 -24.59
N ASP A 83 -7.32 -5.18 -24.00
CA ASP A 83 -6.13 -5.72 -24.63
C ASP A 83 -6.14 -7.25 -24.45
N PRO A 84 -6.34 -8.04 -25.52
CA PRO A 84 -6.38 -9.50 -25.42
C PRO A 84 -5.04 -10.10 -24.99
N ALA A 85 -3.94 -9.33 -24.97
CA ALA A 85 -2.65 -9.75 -24.46
C ALA A 85 -2.52 -9.68 -22.93
N HIS A 86 -3.44 -8.99 -22.24
CA HIS A 86 -3.42 -8.84 -20.79
C HIS A 86 -4.61 -9.58 -20.16
N PRO A 87 -4.36 -10.53 -19.23
CA PRO A 87 -5.46 -11.22 -18.55
C PRO A 87 -6.36 -10.22 -17.84
N VAL A 88 -7.67 -10.33 -18.03
CA VAL A 88 -8.65 -9.47 -17.36
C VAL A 88 -8.47 -9.62 -15.86
N LYS A 89 -7.95 -8.57 -15.23
CA LYS A 89 -7.80 -8.52 -13.79
C LYS A 89 -9.17 -8.68 -13.13
N VAL A 90 -9.26 -9.61 -12.17
CA VAL A 90 -10.47 -9.75 -11.35
C VAL A 90 -10.63 -8.48 -10.52
N MET A 91 -11.80 -7.85 -10.65
CA MET A 91 -12.15 -6.65 -9.90
C MET A 91 -12.24 -6.97 -8.42
N GLU A 92 -11.52 -6.22 -7.60
CA GLU A 92 -11.50 -6.43 -6.16
C GLU A 92 -12.63 -5.64 -5.48
N PRO A 93 -13.20 -6.12 -4.35
CA PRO A 93 -14.35 -5.47 -3.72
C PRO A 93 -14.13 -3.98 -3.40
N VAL A 94 -12.92 -3.61 -2.98
CA VAL A 94 -12.57 -2.21 -2.70
C VAL A 94 -12.54 -1.34 -3.96
N GLU A 95 -12.18 -1.92 -5.10
CA GLU A 95 -12.17 -1.23 -6.38
C GLU A 95 -13.59 -1.05 -6.92
N ALA A 96 -14.43 -2.07 -6.76
CA ALA A 96 -15.85 -1.98 -7.08
C ALA A 96 -16.55 -0.88 -6.27
N GLU A 97 -16.24 -0.74 -4.96
CA GLU A 97 -16.78 0.35 -4.14
C GLU A 97 -16.35 1.74 -4.65
N VAL A 98 -15.08 1.90 -5.07
CA VAL A 98 -14.59 3.15 -5.66
C VAL A 98 -15.34 3.48 -6.94
N LEU A 99 -15.49 2.51 -7.85
CA LEU A 99 -16.23 2.70 -9.10
C LEU A 99 -17.70 3.01 -8.84
N GLY A 100 -18.35 2.32 -7.90
CA GLY A 100 -19.75 2.55 -7.53
C GLY A 100 -20.02 3.97 -7.00
N LEU A 101 -19.04 4.62 -6.35
CA LEU A 101 -19.19 6.03 -5.96
C LEU A 101 -19.16 7.00 -7.14
N LEU A 102 -18.49 6.61 -8.23
CA LEU A 102 -18.32 7.43 -9.42
C LEU A 102 -19.40 7.16 -10.47
N GLU A 103 -20.04 5.99 -10.41
CA GLU A 103 -21.16 5.66 -11.28
C GLU A 103 -22.25 6.74 -11.21
N GLY A 104 -22.67 7.20 -12.39
CA GLY A 104 -23.65 8.28 -12.52
C GLY A 104 -23.14 9.70 -12.28
N ARG A 105 -21.86 9.90 -11.89
CA ARG A 105 -21.27 11.23 -11.66
C ARG A 105 -20.36 11.66 -12.80
N ARG A 106 -20.90 12.41 -13.75
CA ARG A 106 -20.15 12.92 -14.92
C ARG A 106 -19.04 13.91 -14.56
N ASP A 107 -19.22 14.66 -13.48
CA ASP A 107 -18.26 15.69 -13.04
C ASP A 107 -17.14 15.12 -12.17
N GLY A 108 -17.18 13.82 -11.86
CA GLY A 108 -16.21 13.15 -10.98
C GLY A 108 -16.40 13.48 -9.50
N LEU A 109 -15.42 13.05 -8.69
CA LEU A 109 -15.37 13.28 -7.25
C LEU A 109 -13.95 13.61 -6.82
N PRO A 110 -13.74 14.57 -5.91
CA PRO A 110 -12.41 14.78 -5.37
C PRO A 110 -11.96 13.55 -4.59
N VAL A 111 -10.69 13.18 -4.74
CA VAL A 111 -10.11 11.96 -4.13
C VAL A 111 -10.33 11.89 -2.62
N TRP A 112 -10.26 13.03 -1.92
CA TRP A 112 -10.47 13.07 -0.47
C TRP A 112 -11.90 12.67 -0.08
N GLU A 113 -12.91 12.98 -0.90
CA GLU A 113 -14.31 12.66 -0.62
C GLU A 113 -14.56 11.17 -0.79
N ILE A 114 -13.98 10.58 -1.84
CA ILE A 114 -13.97 9.13 -2.06
C ILE A 114 -13.31 8.44 -0.86
N LYS A 115 -12.15 8.92 -0.43
CA LYS A 115 -11.43 8.35 0.72
C LYS A 115 -12.24 8.48 2.01
N ALA A 116 -12.84 9.64 2.26
CA ALA A 116 -13.65 9.87 3.44
C ALA A 116 -14.90 8.97 3.47
N ALA A 117 -15.52 8.73 2.31
CA ALA A 117 -16.67 7.83 2.19
C ALA A 117 -16.28 6.36 2.39
N LEU A 118 -15.15 5.92 1.83
CA LEU A 118 -14.76 4.50 1.79
C LEU A 118 -13.82 4.06 2.91
N VAL A 119 -13.27 4.96 3.73
CA VAL A 119 -12.39 4.58 4.85
C VAL A 119 -13.08 3.66 5.86
N GLN A 120 -14.42 3.70 5.91
CA GLN A 120 -15.29 2.82 6.69
C GLN A 120 -16.21 1.97 5.78
N GLY A 121 -15.87 1.85 4.50
CA GLY A 121 -16.60 1.04 3.51
C GLY A 121 -16.62 -0.44 3.88
N ALA A 122 -17.54 -1.19 3.26
CA ALA A 122 -17.76 -2.59 3.58
C ALA A 122 -16.55 -3.44 3.16
N ALA A 123 -15.94 -3.16 2.02
CA ALA A 123 -14.75 -3.84 1.54
C ALA A 123 -13.53 -3.64 2.47
N VAL A 124 -13.29 -2.41 2.92
CA VAL A 124 -12.21 -2.12 3.88
C VAL A 124 -12.47 -2.80 5.22
N THR A 125 -13.72 -2.82 5.67
CA THR A 125 -14.13 -3.49 6.91
C THR A 125 -13.96 -5.00 6.82
N ALA A 126 -14.33 -5.61 5.69
CA ALA A 126 -14.13 -7.04 5.42
C ALA A 126 -12.64 -7.41 5.42
N LEU A 127 -11.77 -6.57 4.84
CA LEU A 127 -10.31 -6.77 4.90
C LEU A 127 -9.79 -6.75 6.34
N ILE A 128 -10.28 -5.83 7.18
CA ILE A 128 -9.91 -5.77 8.60
C ILE A 128 -10.36 -7.04 9.32
N ALA A 129 -11.62 -7.46 9.14
CA ALA A 129 -12.17 -8.65 9.76
C ALA A 129 -11.35 -9.91 9.38
N ARG A 130 -11.02 -10.07 8.09
CA ARG A 130 -10.16 -11.18 7.63
C ARG A 130 -8.79 -11.15 8.29
N LEU A 131 -8.13 -9.99 8.36
CA LEU A 131 -6.81 -9.91 9.00
C LEU A 131 -6.87 -10.12 10.52
N GLU A 132 -7.99 -9.79 11.14
CA GLU A 132 -8.24 -10.03 12.56
C GLU A 132 -8.47 -11.51 12.84
N GLU A 133 -9.26 -12.20 12.01
CA GLU A 133 -9.43 -13.67 12.05
C GLU A 133 -8.10 -14.40 11.89
N LEU A 134 -7.20 -13.87 11.06
CA LEU A 134 -5.84 -14.38 10.88
C LEU A 134 -4.87 -14.00 12.01
N GLY A 135 -5.32 -13.20 12.99
CA GLY A 135 -4.48 -12.72 14.09
C GLY A 135 -3.36 -11.77 13.67
N LEU A 136 -3.49 -11.13 12.49
CA LEU A 136 -2.49 -10.23 11.92
C LEU A 136 -2.70 -8.77 12.32
N VAL A 137 -3.92 -8.41 12.73
CA VAL A 137 -4.25 -7.09 13.28
C VAL A 137 -5.08 -7.25 14.55
N VAL A 138 -5.07 -6.22 15.39
CA VAL A 138 -6.04 -6.06 16.48
C VAL A 138 -6.90 -4.85 16.12
N ALA A 139 -8.21 -5.04 16.04
CA ALA A 139 -9.15 -3.94 16.00
C ALA A 139 -9.31 -3.41 17.44
N GLY A 140 -8.72 -2.26 17.75
CA GLY A 140 -9.00 -1.56 19.01
C GLY A 140 -10.32 -0.78 18.94
N ASP A 141 -10.81 -0.29 20.08
CA ASP A 141 -11.96 0.64 20.16
C ASP A 141 -11.76 1.93 19.35
N SER A 142 -10.49 2.27 19.10
CA SER A 142 -10.10 3.36 18.21
C SER A 142 -10.03 2.82 16.78
N ARG A 143 -10.60 3.55 15.82
CA ARG A 143 -10.54 3.32 14.35
C ARG A 143 -9.16 3.01 13.73
N GLN A 144 -8.09 2.95 14.52
CA GLN A 144 -6.74 2.55 14.13
C GLN A 144 -6.61 1.02 14.08
N VAL A 145 -6.17 0.54 12.92
CA VAL A 145 -5.80 -0.87 12.72
C VAL A 145 -4.35 -1.01 13.14
N VAL A 146 -4.10 -1.77 14.21
CA VAL A 146 -2.74 -1.98 14.74
C VAL A 146 -2.27 -3.38 14.35
N PRO A 147 -1.20 -3.52 13.56
CA PRO A 147 -0.69 -4.84 13.21
C PRO A 147 -0.11 -5.55 14.44
N THR A 148 -0.43 -6.84 14.60
CA THR A 148 0.17 -7.69 15.64
C THR A 148 1.64 -7.96 15.34
N ARG A 149 2.35 -8.63 16.26
CA ARG A 149 3.69 -9.15 15.97
C ARG A 149 3.69 -10.09 14.75
N ALA A 150 2.64 -10.90 14.59
CA ALA A 150 2.48 -11.77 13.43
C ALA A 150 2.25 -10.96 12.14
N GLY A 151 1.40 -9.93 12.19
CA GLY A 151 1.19 -9.00 11.06
C GLY A 151 2.47 -8.25 10.65
N GLN A 152 3.27 -7.81 11.63
CA GLN A 152 4.57 -7.19 11.35
C GLN A 152 5.57 -8.18 10.74
N ALA A 153 5.59 -9.42 11.22
CA ALA A 153 6.44 -10.46 10.64
C ALA A 153 6.02 -10.82 9.20
N ALA A 154 4.70 -10.89 8.94
CA ALA A 154 4.16 -11.05 7.59
C ALA A 154 4.60 -9.91 6.68
N LEU A 155 4.42 -8.66 7.12
CA LEU A 155 4.83 -7.48 6.36
C LEU A 155 6.33 -7.48 6.07
N ALA A 156 7.17 -7.85 7.05
CA ALA A 156 8.62 -7.97 6.87
C ALA A 156 8.98 -9.06 5.85
N HIS A 157 8.30 -10.20 5.89
CA HIS A 157 8.47 -11.30 4.93
C HIS A 157 8.14 -10.84 3.49
N TYR A 158 6.99 -10.22 3.26
CA TYR A 158 6.61 -9.73 1.93
C TYR A 158 7.52 -8.62 1.42
N ARG A 159 8.03 -7.76 2.31
CA ARG A 159 9.04 -6.75 1.94
C ARG A 159 10.36 -7.38 1.50
N LEU A 160 10.78 -8.47 2.13
CA LEU A 160 11.98 -9.20 1.72
C LEU A 160 11.76 -9.85 0.36
N ARG A 161 10.65 -10.58 0.21
CA ARG A 161 10.26 -11.28 -1.03
C ARG A 161 10.14 -10.33 -2.22
N HIS A 162 9.55 -9.14 -2.05
CA HIS A 162 9.44 -8.14 -3.12
C HIS A 162 10.80 -7.57 -3.52
N ARG A 163 11.72 -7.35 -2.56
CA ARG A 163 13.09 -6.92 -2.86
C ARG A 163 13.86 -7.96 -3.65
N GLU A 164 13.78 -9.22 -3.22
CA GLU A 164 14.41 -10.35 -3.92
C GLU A 164 13.85 -10.50 -5.35
N GLY A 165 12.52 -10.44 -5.50
CA GLY A 165 11.85 -10.44 -6.80
C GLY A 165 12.29 -9.30 -7.72
N ARG A 166 12.56 -8.11 -7.16
CA ARG A 166 13.09 -6.97 -7.94
C ARG A 166 14.54 -7.14 -8.35
N SER A 167 15.37 -7.80 -7.54
CA SER A 167 16.79 -8.04 -7.84
C SER A 167 17.03 -9.11 -8.92
N LEU A 168 16.01 -9.89 -9.27
CA LEU A 168 16.10 -10.86 -10.36
C LEU A 168 16.15 -10.15 -11.74
N PRO A 169 16.98 -10.65 -12.67
CA PRO A 169 17.08 -10.08 -14.02
C PRO A 169 15.74 -10.18 -14.78
N PRO A 170 15.47 -9.28 -15.74
CA PRO A 170 14.16 -9.15 -16.39
C PRO A 170 13.64 -10.43 -17.05
N ARG A 171 14.55 -11.32 -17.49
CA ARG A 171 14.23 -12.56 -18.21
C ARG A 171 13.75 -13.71 -17.31
N SER A 172 13.90 -13.60 -16.00
CA SER A 172 13.45 -14.61 -15.03
C SER A 172 12.29 -14.12 -14.16
N ARG A 173 11.67 -12.99 -14.51
CA ARG A 173 10.39 -12.58 -13.94
C ARG A 173 9.28 -13.33 -14.67
N ASP A 174 9.03 -14.56 -14.25
CA ASP A 174 7.85 -15.30 -14.70
C ASP A 174 6.59 -14.48 -14.36
N HIS A 175 5.73 -14.28 -15.36
CA HIS A 175 4.31 -13.87 -15.41
C HIS A 175 3.70 -12.90 -14.37
N VAL A 176 4.46 -12.31 -13.44
CA VAL A 176 3.97 -11.22 -12.60
C VAL A 176 3.83 -10.01 -13.51
N THR A 177 2.60 -9.74 -13.93
CA THR A 177 2.27 -8.53 -14.68
C THR A 177 2.90 -7.35 -13.97
N VAL A 178 3.52 -6.46 -14.75
CA VAL A 178 4.23 -5.28 -14.24
C VAL A 178 3.33 -4.51 -13.25
N ASP A 179 2.02 -4.52 -13.49
CA ASP A 179 0.99 -3.94 -12.63
C ASP A 179 0.87 -4.58 -11.26
N ALA A 180 0.90 -5.92 -11.15
CA ALA A 180 0.86 -6.58 -9.85
C ALA A 180 2.11 -6.20 -9.02
N SER A 181 3.29 -6.19 -9.64
CA SER A 181 4.55 -5.77 -9.00
C SER A 181 4.50 -4.32 -8.51
N ASN A 182 3.88 -3.44 -9.30
CA ASN A 182 3.66 -2.04 -8.95
C ASN A 182 2.68 -1.93 -7.77
N LEU A 183 1.55 -2.63 -7.79
CA LEU A 183 0.59 -2.67 -6.68
C LEU A 183 1.24 -3.14 -5.38
N PHE A 184 2.05 -4.21 -5.42
CA PHE A 184 2.81 -4.66 -4.26
C PHE A 184 3.78 -3.58 -3.76
N GLY A 185 4.42 -2.85 -4.68
CA GLY A 185 5.25 -1.70 -4.34
C GLY A 185 4.48 -0.60 -3.61
N VAL A 186 3.28 -0.26 -4.12
CA VAL A 186 2.39 0.73 -3.51
C VAL A 186 1.91 0.27 -2.14
N ALA A 187 1.48 -0.99 -2.01
CA ALA A 187 1.07 -1.57 -0.75
C ALA A 187 2.19 -1.51 0.30
N LEU A 188 3.37 -2.06 -0.02
CA LEU A 188 4.46 -2.28 0.94
C LEU A 188 5.25 -1.02 1.30
N TYR A 189 5.47 -0.13 0.33
CA TYR A 189 6.38 1.02 0.45
C TYR A 189 5.72 2.36 0.19
N GLY A 190 4.69 2.40 -0.66
CA GLY A 190 3.83 3.55 -0.84
C GLY A 190 3.84 4.09 -2.25
N LEU A 191 3.21 5.24 -2.42
CA LEU A 191 2.95 5.83 -3.73
C LEU A 191 4.22 6.24 -4.47
N GLY A 192 5.37 6.35 -3.80
CA GLY A 192 6.66 6.59 -4.46
C GLY A 192 7.13 5.46 -5.40
N GLN A 193 6.41 4.33 -5.45
CA GLN A 193 6.63 3.26 -6.43
C GLN A 193 5.69 3.34 -7.65
N VAL A 194 4.75 4.29 -7.67
CA VAL A 194 3.90 4.55 -8.83
C VAL A 194 4.72 5.28 -9.90
N VAL A 195 4.67 4.79 -11.14
CA VAL A 195 5.39 5.40 -12.29
C VAL A 195 4.88 6.82 -12.54
N ASP A 196 3.57 7.01 -12.42
CA ASP A 196 2.92 8.31 -12.52
C ASP A 196 3.13 9.14 -11.24
N ARG A 197 4.00 10.15 -11.36
CA ARG A 197 4.32 11.09 -10.27
C ARG A 197 3.18 12.04 -9.94
N GLU A 198 2.34 12.40 -10.91
CA GLU A 198 1.20 13.28 -10.69
C GLU A 198 0.16 12.55 -9.84
N LEU A 199 -0.16 11.31 -10.22
CA LEU A 199 -1.00 10.40 -9.45
C LEU A 199 -0.48 10.22 -8.02
N ALA A 200 0.82 9.95 -7.86
CA ALA A 200 1.43 9.79 -6.54
C ALA A 200 1.29 11.06 -5.68
N THR A 201 1.42 12.24 -6.28
CA THR A 201 1.30 13.53 -5.60
C THR A 201 -0.12 13.77 -5.13
N VAL A 202 -1.11 13.61 -6.03
CA VAL A 202 -2.53 13.81 -5.72
C VAL A 202 -2.99 12.86 -4.60
N LEU A 203 -2.63 11.57 -4.69
CA LEU A 203 -3.00 10.57 -3.70
C LEU A 203 -2.31 10.79 -2.34
N SER A 204 -1.12 11.41 -2.32
CA SER A 204 -0.41 11.75 -1.09
C SER A 204 -1.03 12.96 -0.40
N MET A 205 -1.41 14.01 -1.13
CA MET A 205 -2.01 15.22 -0.57
C MET A 205 -3.43 15.00 -0.01
N SER A 206 -4.18 14.09 -0.62
CA SER A 206 -5.56 13.76 -0.24
C SER A 206 -5.68 12.84 0.99
N GLY A 207 -4.56 12.49 1.64
CA GLY A 207 -4.55 11.79 2.93
C GLY A 207 -4.73 12.71 4.15
N VAL A 208 -4.66 14.03 3.95
CA VAL A 208 -4.91 15.03 4.98
C VAL A 208 -6.35 15.53 4.80
N LEU A 209 -7.23 15.24 5.76
CA LEU A 209 -8.55 15.85 5.81
C LEU A 209 -8.35 17.38 5.80
N PRO A 210 -8.90 18.13 4.83
CA PRO A 210 -8.86 19.58 4.90
C PRO A 210 -9.58 20.03 6.18
N SER A 211 -8.96 20.89 6.97
CA SER A 211 -9.54 21.43 8.21
C SER A 211 -10.78 22.31 7.98
N SER A 212 -11.17 22.51 6.72
CA SER A 212 -12.30 23.32 6.31
C SER A 212 -12.64 22.97 4.87
N GLY A 213 -13.85 22.45 4.65
CA GLY A 213 -14.40 22.27 3.30
C GLY A 213 -14.47 23.62 2.56
N PRO A 214 -14.55 23.61 1.21
CA PRO A 214 -14.63 24.85 0.45
C PRO A 214 -15.83 25.65 0.94
N ALA A 215 -15.56 26.88 1.40
CA ALA A 215 -16.60 27.85 1.67
C ALA A 215 -17.45 27.95 0.40
N ARG A 216 -18.74 27.66 0.53
CA ARG A 216 -19.76 27.96 -0.48
C ARG A 216 -19.60 29.44 -0.84
N ALA A 217 -18.90 29.73 -1.93
CA ALA A 217 -18.90 31.06 -2.51
C ALA A 217 -20.32 31.28 -3.03
N GLY A 218 -21.06 32.08 -2.27
CA GLY A 218 -22.44 32.40 -2.52
C GLY A 218 -22.63 33.03 -3.89
N ARG A 219 -23.76 32.67 -4.50
CA ARG A 219 -24.46 33.49 -5.49
C ARG A 219 -24.40 34.97 -5.07
N ARG A 220 -23.93 35.83 -5.96
CA ARG A 220 -24.66 37.01 -6.45
C ARG A 220 -24.03 37.51 -7.73
#